data_AF-A0A150TBE1-F1
#
_entry.id   AF-A0A150TBE1-F1
#
_cell.length_a   1.000
_cell.length_b   1.000
_cell.length_c   1.000
_cell.angle_alpha   90.00
_cell.angle_beta   90.00
_cell.angle_gamma   90.00
#
_symmetry.space_group_name_H-M   'P 1'
#
loop_
_entity.id
_entity.type
_entity.pdbx_description
1 polymer ?
#
loop_
_entity_poly.entity_id
_entity_poly.type
_entity_poly.pdbx_seq_one_letter_code
_entity_poly.pdbx_strand_id
1 'polypeptide(L)'
;MDESTRIWRDRVARWHKSGHSARVFAEQEGVNAGTLYSWSRRLGMKRSEYRQRSEKATLPTLLPVVVAPAGATASSSGAALEIVFPDGAVVRVPPTFDEDTLARVVRALGGTR
;
A
#
# COMPACT_ATOMS: atom_id res chain seq x y z
N MET A 1 36.94 -5.04 17.31
CA MET A 1 36.08 -4.74 16.14
C MET A 1 36.31 -3.28 15.83
N ASP A 2 36.81 -2.97 14.64
CA ASP A 2 37.15 -1.60 14.22
C ASP A 2 35.89 -0.71 14.19
N GLU A 3 35.96 0.52 14.71
CA GLU A 3 34.84 1.48 14.74
C GLU A 3 34.27 1.70 13.32
N SER A 4 35.17 1.78 12.33
CA SER A 4 34.82 1.88 10.92
C SER A 4 33.94 0.71 10.45
N THR A 5 34.20 -0.50 10.93
CA THR A 5 33.43 -1.69 10.54
C THR A 5 32.03 -1.66 11.11
N ARG A 6 31.83 -1.13 12.32
CA ARG A 6 30.50 -0.97 12.93
C ARG A 6 29.67 0.06 12.18
N ILE A 7 30.25 1.21 11.87
CA ILE A 7 29.58 2.28 11.09
C ILE A 7 29.13 1.76 9.72
N TRP A 8 30.01 1.04 9.00
CA TRP A 8 29.64 0.49 7.70
C TRP A 8 28.60 -0.62 7.79
N ARG A 9 28.60 -1.42 8.86
CA ARG A 9 27.56 -2.43 9.10
C ARG A 9 26.19 -1.79 9.30
N ASP A 10 26.09 -0.75 10.12
CA ASP A 10 24.83 -0.03 10.33
C ASP A 10 24.35 0.62 9.04
N ARG A 11 25.24 1.32 8.33
CA ARG A 11 24.92 1.95 7.05
C ARG A 11 24.41 0.95 6.01
N VAL A 12 25.04 -0.22 5.88
CA VAL A 12 24.58 -1.29 4.97
C VAL A 12 23.24 -1.88 5.43
N ALA A 13 23.00 -2.00 6.73
CA ALA A 13 21.70 -2.45 7.24
C ALA A 13 20.58 -1.45 6.93
N ARG A 14 20.82 -0.15 7.13
CA ARG A 14 19.89 0.94 6.75
C ARG A 14 19.63 0.93 5.25
N TRP A 15 20.66 0.72 4.42
CA TRP A 15 20.49 0.57 2.98
C TRP A 15 19.54 -0.58 2.63
N HIS A 16 19.79 -1.78 3.16
CA HIS A 16 18.96 -2.95 2.85
C HIS A 16 17.51 -2.77 3.32
N LYS A 17 17.30 -2.20 4.51
CA LYS A 17 15.97 -1.90 5.06
C LYS A 17 15.20 -0.86 4.23
N SER A 18 15.90 0.12 3.66
CA SER A 18 15.28 1.21 2.92
C SER A 18 14.62 0.78 1.60
N GLY A 19 14.97 -0.39 1.05
CA GLY A 19 14.46 -0.84 -0.23
C GLY A 19 15.00 -0.08 -1.46
N HIS A 20 15.76 1.00 -1.27
CA HIS A 20 16.34 1.79 -2.36
C HIS A 20 17.46 1.05 -3.12
N SER A 21 17.72 1.51 -4.34
CA SER A 21 18.92 1.11 -5.08
C SER A 21 20.19 1.64 -4.37
N ALA A 22 21.33 1.00 -4.60
CA ALA A 22 22.61 1.43 -4.02
C ALA A 22 22.93 2.89 -4.39
N ARG A 23 22.58 3.31 -5.62
CA ARG A 23 22.82 4.66 -6.11
C ARG A 23 22.01 5.70 -5.33
N VAL A 24 20.69 5.49 -5.21
CA VAL A 24 19.79 6.42 -4.54
C VAL A 24 20.15 6.55 -3.06
N PHE A 25 20.40 5.43 -2.39
CA PHE A 25 20.78 5.46 -0.97
C PHE A 25 22.16 6.11 -0.74
N ALA A 26 23.12 5.84 -1.62
CA ALA A 26 24.45 6.42 -1.50
C ALA A 26 24.46 7.94 -1.73
N GLU A 27 23.65 8.44 -2.67
CA GLU A 27 23.44 9.87 -2.91
C GLU A 27 22.85 10.55 -1.67
N GLN A 28 21.82 9.96 -1.05
CA GLN A 28 21.20 10.48 0.18
C GLN A 28 22.17 10.51 1.38
N GLU A 29 23.05 9.50 1.50
CA GLU A 29 24.01 9.39 2.60
C GLU A 29 25.36 10.08 2.32
N GLY A 30 25.52 10.73 1.16
CA GLY A 30 26.76 11.41 0.77
C GLY A 30 27.95 10.47 0.59
N VAL A 31 27.70 9.22 0.16
CA VAL A 31 28.75 8.21 -0.06
C VAL A 31 28.77 7.72 -1.50
N ASN A 32 29.85 7.06 -1.88
CA ASN A 32 29.94 6.40 -3.19
C ASN A 32 29.22 5.04 -3.17
N ALA A 33 28.38 4.78 -4.18
CA ALA A 33 27.63 3.53 -4.30
C ALA A 33 28.53 2.29 -4.44
N GLY A 34 29.68 2.42 -5.10
CA GLY A 34 30.68 1.35 -5.22
C GLY A 34 31.29 0.98 -3.87
N THR A 35 31.60 1.99 -3.05
CA THR A 35 32.08 1.79 -1.67
C THR A 35 31.04 1.07 -0.83
N LEU A 36 29.77 1.49 -0.90
CA LEU A 36 28.66 0.82 -0.22
C LEU A 36 28.55 -0.67 -0.62
N TYR A 37 28.71 -0.98 -1.91
CA TYR A 37 28.66 -2.35 -2.42
C TYR A 37 29.86 -3.19 -1.98
N SER A 38 31.06 -2.60 -1.95
CA SER A 38 32.29 -3.24 -1.48
C SER A 38 32.16 -3.62 0.00
N TRP A 39 31.63 -2.71 0.82
CA TRP A 39 31.38 -2.99 2.24
C TRP A 39 30.28 -4.04 2.44
N SER A 40 29.19 -3.99 1.68
CA SER A 40 28.15 -5.02 1.75
C SER A 40 28.71 -6.42 1.44
N ARG A 41 29.60 -6.52 0.45
CA ARG A 41 30.30 -7.78 0.12
C ARG A 41 31.26 -8.20 1.23
N ARG A 42 32.10 -7.29 1.72
CA ARG A 42 33.07 -7.55 2.78
C ARG A 42 32.42 -8.01 4.09
N LEU A 43 31.24 -7.47 4.41
CA LEU A 43 30.48 -7.82 5.60
C LEU A 43 29.60 -9.06 5.42
N GLY A 44 29.55 -9.65 4.22
CA GLY A 44 28.69 -10.79 3.90
C GLY A 44 27.19 -10.47 3.93
N MET A 45 26.80 -9.19 3.92
CA MET A 45 25.41 -8.76 4.06
C MET A 45 24.72 -8.74 2.70
N LYS A 46 24.00 -9.83 2.36
CA LYS A 46 23.27 -9.93 1.10
C LYS A 46 21.91 -9.24 1.19
N ARG A 47 21.55 -8.48 0.14
CA ARG A 47 20.27 -7.76 0.09
C ARG A 47 19.04 -8.66 0.14
N SER A 48 19.15 -9.89 -0.36
CA SER A 48 18.07 -10.88 -0.34
C SER A 48 17.72 -11.34 1.08
N GLU A 49 18.71 -11.52 1.95
CA GLU A 49 18.52 -12.01 3.32
C GLU A 49 17.83 -10.96 4.20
N TYR A 50 18.13 -9.68 3.98
CA TYR A 50 17.48 -8.56 4.67
C TYR A 50 16.06 -8.27 4.17
N ARG A 51 15.77 -8.54 2.88
CA ARG A 51 14.40 -8.52 2.37
C ARG A 51 13.57 -9.62 3.01
N GLN A 52 14.05 -10.86 2.99
CA GLN A 52 13.37 -12.01 3.63
C GLN A 52 13.14 -11.81 5.13
N ARG A 53 14.07 -11.17 5.85
CA ARG A 53 13.89 -10.87 7.29
C ARG A 53 12.88 -9.76 7.54
N SER A 54 12.78 -8.76 6.66
CA SER A 54 11.76 -7.70 6.77
C SER A 54 10.37 -8.17 6.31
N GLU A 55 10.31 -9.10 5.36
CA GLU A 55 9.09 -9.71 4.80
C GLU A 55 8.45 -10.80 5.70
N LYS A 56 9.02 -11.08 6.88
CA LYS A 56 8.27 -11.78 7.94
C LYS A 56 7.11 -10.95 8.49
N ALA A 57 7.00 -9.67 8.14
CA ALA A 57 5.75 -8.94 8.17
C ALA A 57 4.93 -9.38 6.94
N THR A 58 3.85 -10.14 7.18
CA THR A 58 2.84 -10.62 6.23
C THR A 58 2.97 -10.04 4.82
N LEU A 59 3.55 -10.80 3.90
CA LEU A 59 3.53 -10.44 2.48
C LEU A 59 2.07 -10.20 2.06
N PRO A 60 1.74 -9.07 1.43
CA PRO A 60 0.38 -8.82 0.96
C PRO A 60 0.00 -9.92 -0.04
N THR A 61 -1.13 -10.56 0.20
CA THR A 61 -1.68 -11.55 -0.74
C THR A 61 -2.19 -10.81 -1.96
N LEU A 62 -1.67 -11.15 -3.13
CA LEU A 62 -2.19 -10.66 -4.40
C LEU A 62 -3.53 -11.34 -4.67
N LEU A 63 -4.60 -10.54 -4.84
CA LEU A 63 -5.90 -11.04 -5.25
C LEU A 63 -6.01 -10.98 -6.79
N PRO A 64 -6.55 -12.00 -7.45
CA PRO A 64 -6.78 -11.99 -8.88
C PRO A 64 -7.81 -10.93 -9.25
N VAL A 65 -7.50 -10.08 -10.24
CA VAL A 65 -8.42 -9.10 -10.81
C VAL A 65 -8.87 -9.61 -12.18
N VAL A 66 -10.18 -9.72 -12.37
CA VAL A 66 -10.77 -10.03 -13.67
C VAL A 66 -11.03 -8.72 -14.40
N VAL A 67 -10.36 -8.51 -15.54
CA VAL A 67 -10.60 -7.35 -16.39
C VAL A 67 -11.79 -7.66 -17.30
N ALA A 68 -12.91 -6.96 -17.10
CA ALA A 68 -14.06 -7.05 -18.00
C ALA A 68 -13.79 -6.22 -19.27
N PRO A 69 -14.27 -6.64 -20.45
CA PRO A 69 -14.09 -5.91 -21.70
C PRO A 69 -14.69 -4.49 -21.60
N ALA A 70 -14.06 -3.51 -22.27
CA ALA A 70 -14.55 -2.13 -22.30
C ALA A 70 -15.99 -2.11 -22.87
N GLY A 71 -16.96 -1.77 -22.02
CA GLY A 71 -18.39 -1.82 -22.34
C GLY A 71 -19.18 -2.87 -21.55
N ALA A 72 -18.51 -3.82 -20.91
CA ALA A 72 -19.06 -4.47 -19.73
C ALA A 72 -19.05 -3.43 -18.62
N THR A 73 -20.11 -2.61 -18.56
CA THR A 73 -20.48 -2.02 -17.29
C THR A 73 -20.50 -3.20 -16.33
N ALA A 74 -19.64 -3.16 -15.30
CA ALA A 74 -19.93 -3.91 -14.10
C ALA A 74 -21.42 -3.66 -13.90
N SER A 75 -22.22 -4.71 -13.81
CA SER A 75 -23.58 -4.54 -13.34
C SER A 75 -23.43 -4.02 -11.92
N SER A 76 -23.17 -2.70 -11.79
CA SER A 76 -23.57 -1.91 -10.65
C SER A 76 -25.02 -2.29 -10.56
N SER A 77 -25.30 -3.15 -9.59
CA SER A 77 -26.59 -3.76 -9.38
C SER A 77 -27.56 -2.62 -9.15
N GLY A 78 -28.12 -2.10 -10.24
CA GLY A 78 -29.14 -1.09 -10.30
C GLY A 78 -28.88 0.23 -9.58
N ALA A 79 -27.84 0.44 -8.77
CA ALA A 79 -27.74 1.59 -7.87
C ALA A 79 -27.00 2.77 -8.52
N ALA A 80 -27.69 3.90 -8.62
CA ALA A 80 -27.11 5.17 -9.06
C ALA A 80 -26.48 5.96 -7.89
N LEU A 81 -26.89 5.67 -6.66
CA LEU A 81 -26.40 6.30 -5.44
C LEU A 81 -26.24 5.27 -4.32
N GLU A 82 -25.13 5.32 -3.60
CA GLU A 82 -24.93 4.57 -2.36
C GLU A 82 -24.73 5.55 -1.20
N ILE A 83 -25.45 5.33 -0.09
CA ILE A 83 -25.34 6.12 1.14
C ILE A 83 -24.78 5.18 2.21
N VAL A 84 -23.58 5.48 2.70
CA VAL A 84 -22.86 4.68 3.70
C VAL A 84 -22.93 5.35 5.06
N PHE A 85 -23.33 4.60 6.08
CA PHE A 85 -23.43 5.07 7.46
C PHE A 85 -22.21 4.66 8.29
N PRO A 86 -21.89 5.38 9.39
CA PRO A 86 -20.73 5.10 10.23
C PRO A 86 -20.74 3.70 10.89
N ASP A 87 -21.92 3.10 11.06
CA ASP A 87 -22.12 1.75 11.61
C ASP A 87 -21.95 0.64 10.56
N GLY A 88 -21.68 1.01 9.30
CA GLY A 88 -21.52 0.09 8.17
C GLY A 88 -22.82 -0.23 7.44
N ALA A 89 -23.97 0.34 7.81
CA ALA A 89 -25.18 0.23 7.02
C ALA A 89 -25.00 0.93 5.65
N VAL A 90 -25.58 0.35 4.59
CA VAL A 90 -25.51 0.91 3.23
C VAL A 90 -26.90 0.92 2.60
N VAL A 91 -27.35 2.10 2.18
CA VAL A 91 -28.56 2.26 1.37
C VAL A 91 -28.16 2.42 -0.09
N ARG A 92 -28.67 1.54 -0.94
CA ARG A 92 -28.45 1.57 -2.39
C ARG A 92 -29.71 2.04 -3.09
N VAL A 93 -29.59 3.13 -3.85
CA VAL A 93 -30.71 3.80 -4.51
C VAL A 93 -30.59 3.63 -6.02
N PRO A 94 -31.57 3.00 -6.69
CA PRO A 94 -31.54 2.85 -8.13
C PRO A 94 -31.84 4.15 -8.87
N PRO A 95 -31.45 4.33 -10.15
CA PRO A 95 -31.74 5.56 -10.90
C PRO A 95 -33.23 5.79 -11.10
N THR A 96 -34.05 4.73 -11.00
CA THR A 96 -35.51 4.77 -11.13
C THR A 96 -36.22 4.96 -9.78
N PHE A 97 -35.53 5.51 -8.77
CA PHE A 97 -36.11 5.66 -7.44
C PHE A 97 -37.22 6.72 -7.41
N ASP A 98 -38.18 6.51 -6.52
CA ASP A 98 -39.21 7.48 -6.18
C ASP A 98 -38.66 8.44 -5.11
N GLU A 99 -38.66 9.74 -5.42
CA GLU A 99 -38.08 10.79 -4.57
C GLU A 99 -38.78 10.87 -3.21
N ASP A 100 -40.11 10.80 -3.19
CA ASP A 100 -40.90 10.86 -1.96
C ASP A 100 -40.58 9.68 -1.03
N THR A 101 -40.42 8.48 -1.58
CA THR A 101 -40.02 7.29 -0.84
C THR A 101 -38.61 7.43 -0.28
N LEU A 102 -37.65 7.92 -1.06
CA LEU A 102 -36.29 8.14 -0.58
C LEU A 102 -36.26 9.19 0.55
N ALA A 103 -37.01 10.30 0.39
CA ALA A 103 -37.10 11.34 1.41
C ALA A 103 -37.71 10.80 2.72
N ARG A 104 -38.71 9.92 2.65
CA ARG A 104 -39.26 9.24 3.84
C ARG A 104 -38.22 8.35 4.52
N VAL A 105 -37.46 7.57 3.76
CA VAL A 105 -36.39 6.70 4.29
C VAL A 105 -35.30 7.54 4.96
N VAL A 106 -34.78 8.58 4.30
CA VAL A 106 -33.75 9.46 4.85
C VAL A 106 -34.23 10.12 6.15
N ARG A 107 -35.48 10.59 6.18
CA ARG A 107 -36.08 11.17 7.40
C ARG A 107 -36.21 10.13 8.52
N ALA A 108 -36.62 8.89 8.22
CA ALA A 108 -36.69 7.81 9.20
C ALA A 108 -35.32 7.44 9.78
N LEU A 109 -34.25 7.62 9.00
CA LEU A 109 -32.86 7.44 9.42
C LEU A 109 -32.29 8.66 10.16
N GLY A 110 -33.09 9.69 10.44
CA GLY A 110 -32.68 10.88 11.19
C GLY A 110 -32.08 12.00 10.35
N GLY A 111 -32.15 11.91 9.02
CA GLY A 111 -31.75 13.01 8.14
C GLY A 111 -32.68 14.21 8.31
N THR A 112 -32.12 15.34 8.76
CA THR A 112 -32.79 16.62 8.76
C THR A 112 -32.58 17.30 7.41
N ARG A 113 -33.68 17.76 6.82
CA ARG A 113 -33.74 18.43 5.52
C ARG A 113 -32.96 19.74 5.51
#